data_AF-A0A957UQ02-F1
#
_entry.id   AF-A0A957UQ02-F1
#
_cell.length_a   1.000
_cell.length_b   1.000
_cell.length_c   1.000
_cell.angle_alpha   90.00
_cell.angle_beta   90.00
_cell.angle_gamma   90.00
#
_symmetry.space_group_name_H-M   'P 1'
#
loop_
_entity.id
_entity.type
_entity.pdbx_description
1 polymer ?
#
loop_
_entity_poly.entity_id
_entity_poly.type
_entity_poly.pdbx_seq_one_letter_code
_entity_poly.pdbx_strand_id
1 'polypeptide(L)'
;MHRNISILLLFTLLSQWLFTTPVLAQTTTPTAATSISSVSNVSDQSIAFKEYELPLTDYTLANGLRVILAEDHSAPVVAVDTWFRVGGADDPPQRSGFAHLFEHMMFEGSAHVANGQWDKLLEAIGASN
;
A
#
# COMPACT_ATOMS: atom_id res chain seq x y z
N MET A 1 -64.52 -38.67 7.03
CA MET A 1 -64.09 -39.22 8.34
C MET A 1 -62.76 -38.54 8.67
N HIS A 2 -62.77 -37.41 9.37
CA HIS A 2 -62.85 -37.31 10.83
C HIS A 2 -61.60 -37.92 11.50
N ARG A 3 -60.65 -37.07 11.94
CA ARG A 3 -60.61 -36.39 13.27
C ARG A 3 -59.74 -37.24 14.22
N ASN A 4 -58.71 -36.77 14.93
CA ASN A 4 -58.69 -35.67 15.91
C ASN A 4 -57.24 -35.52 16.45
N ILE A 5 -56.66 -34.30 16.56
CA ILE A 5 -56.69 -33.36 17.72
C ILE A 5 -55.74 -33.82 18.85
N SER A 6 -54.56 -33.20 18.98
CA SER A 6 -54.24 -31.96 19.72
C SER A 6 -54.03 -32.19 21.22
N ILE A 7 -53.26 -31.26 21.80
CA ILE A 7 -53.22 -30.79 23.20
C ILE A 7 -52.05 -31.40 24.00
N LEU A 8 -51.16 -30.65 24.68
CA LEU A 8 -50.88 -29.21 24.93
C LEU A 8 -49.83 -29.27 26.10
N LEU A 9 -48.85 -28.39 26.36
CA LEU A 9 -48.88 -26.95 26.58
C LEU A 9 -47.45 -26.46 26.92
N LEU A 10 -47.18 -25.20 26.53
CA LEU A 10 -46.44 -24.17 27.25
C LEU A 10 -44.94 -24.38 27.58
N PHE A 11 -44.07 -23.68 26.85
CA PHE A 11 -43.35 -22.54 27.44
C PHE A 11 -42.93 -21.55 26.32
N THR A 12 -43.79 -20.56 26.14
CA THR A 12 -43.50 -19.15 25.81
C THR A 12 -42.51 -18.79 24.70
N LEU A 13 -43.11 -18.32 23.60
CA LEU A 13 -42.68 -17.17 22.78
C LEU A 13 -41.99 -16.04 23.59
N LEU A 14 -41.25 -15.21 22.84
CA LEU A 14 -40.99 -13.79 23.06
C LEU A 14 -39.56 -13.45 23.52
N SER A 15 -38.65 -13.24 22.57
CA SER A 15 -37.56 -12.26 22.76
C SER A 15 -36.81 -11.98 21.44
N GLN A 16 -37.49 -11.37 20.46
CA GLN A 16 -36.74 -10.57 19.48
C GLN A 16 -36.25 -9.33 20.22
N TRP A 17 -34.94 -9.24 20.48
CA TRP A 17 -34.32 -7.98 20.87
C TRP A 17 -33.77 -7.28 19.64
N LEU A 18 -34.56 -6.30 19.21
CA LEU A 18 -34.12 -5.16 18.42
C LEU A 18 -33.08 -4.39 19.25
N PHE A 19 -31.81 -4.43 18.83
CA PHE A 19 -30.86 -3.37 19.15
C PHE A 19 -30.55 -2.59 17.87
N THR A 20 -31.57 -1.92 17.35
CA THR A 20 -31.38 -0.66 16.62
C THR A 20 -31.45 0.42 17.68
N THR A 21 -30.32 1.07 17.96
CA THR A 21 -30.33 2.34 18.68
C THR A 21 -30.28 3.44 17.63
N PRO A 22 -31.21 4.41 17.66
CA PRO A 22 -31.06 5.61 16.85
C PRO A 22 -29.90 6.42 17.45
N VAL A 23 -28.84 6.61 16.66
CA VAL A 23 -27.82 7.61 17.00
C VAL A 23 -28.50 8.98 16.86
N LEU A 24 -28.63 9.69 17.97
CA LEU A 24 -29.16 11.03 18.00
C LEU A 24 -28.11 11.94 17.34
N ALA A 25 -28.44 12.54 16.20
CA ALA A 25 -27.62 13.59 15.60
C ALA A 25 -27.54 14.76 16.59
N GLN A 26 -26.40 14.91 17.26
CA GLN A 26 -26.10 16.07 18.08
C GLN A 26 -25.57 17.17 17.18
N THR A 27 -26.41 18.17 16.93
CA THR A 27 -26.01 19.46 16.38
C THR A 27 -25.25 20.22 17.47
N THR A 28 -23.94 19.99 17.61
CA THR A 28 -23.08 20.88 18.39
C THR A 28 -22.64 22.03 17.50
N THR A 29 -23.14 23.21 17.82
CA THR A 29 -22.64 24.53 17.43
C THR A 29 -21.11 24.60 17.47
N PRO A 30 -20.45 25.31 16.54
CA PRO A 30 -19.01 25.57 16.63
C PRO A 30 -18.74 26.50 17.83
N THR A 31 -18.30 25.92 18.94
CA THR A 31 -17.75 26.67 20.07
C THR A 31 -16.37 27.21 19.69
N ALA A 32 -16.19 28.51 19.92
CA ALA A 32 -15.03 29.34 19.67
C ALA A 32 -13.66 28.64 19.73
N ALA A 33 -12.84 28.93 18.71
CA ALA A 33 -11.41 28.64 18.69
C ALA A 33 -10.75 29.19 19.95
N THR A 34 -10.27 28.28 20.81
CA THR A 34 -9.33 28.64 21.88
C THR A 34 -7.97 28.81 21.23
N SER A 35 -7.46 30.04 21.25
CA SER A 35 -6.13 30.40 20.80
C SER A 35 -5.10 29.58 21.59
N ILE A 36 -4.44 28.64 20.92
CA ILE A 36 -3.26 27.97 21.46
C ILE A 36 -2.15 29.04 21.47
N SER A 37 -1.78 29.49 22.66
CA SER A 37 -0.62 30.37 22.86
C SER A 37 0.63 29.71 22.32
N SER A 38 1.35 30.40 21.44
CA SER A 38 2.58 29.95 20.81
C SER A 38 3.66 29.66 21.86
N VAL A 39 4.03 28.38 21.99
CA VAL A 39 5.28 28.00 22.66
C VAL A 39 6.42 28.47 21.75
N SER A 40 6.91 29.68 22.05
CA SER A 40 8.01 30.32 21.35
C SER A 40 9.29 29.97 22.09
N ASN A 41 9.85 28.77 21.83
CA ASN A 41 11.23 28.40 22.16
C ASN A 41 11.55 27.02 21.56
N VAL A 42 11.63 26.96 20.24
CA VAL A 42 12.52 25.99 19.58
C VAL A 42 13.60 26.84 18.97
N SER A 43 14.75 26.87 19.62
CA SER A 43 15.98 27.42 19.07
C SER A 43 16.18 26.83 17.69
N ASP A 44 16.28 27.70 16.70
CA ASP A 44 16.62 27.44 15.31
C ASP A 44 17.94 26.65 15.22
N GLN A 45 17.84 25.33 15.38
CA GLN A 45 18.89 24.40 14.99
C GLN A 45 18.76 24.29 13.47
N SER A 46 19.40 25.20 12.77
CA SER A 46 19.60 25.09 11.33
C SER A 46 20.31 23.76 11.06
N ILE A 47 19.54 22.74 10.70
CA ILE A 47 20.10 21.49 10.22
C ILE A 47 20.73 21.83 8.88
N ALA A 48 22.06 21.90 8.85
CA ALA A 48 22.80 22.05 7.62
C ALA A 48 22.60 20.79 6.77
N PHE A 49 21.60 20.85 5.89
CA PHE A 49 21.44 19.84 4.85
C PHE A 49 22.63 20.00 3.91
N LYS A 50 23.54 19.03 3.96
CA LYS A 50 24.57 18.91 2.94
C LYS A 50 23.86 18.50 1.65
N GLU A 51 23.75 19.43 0.71
CA GLU A 51 23.25 19.15 -0.62
C GLU A 51 24.23 18.16 -1.28
N TYR A 52 23.75 16.95 -1.56
CA TYR A 52 24.52 15.96 -2.28
C TYR A 52 24.30 16.18 -3.77
N GLU A 53 25.25 16.87 -4.41
CA GLU A 53 25.32 16.93 -5.86
C GLU A 53 25.87 15.59 -6.39
N LEU A 54 24.97 14.66 -6.68
CA LEU A 54 25.33 13.43 -7.37
C LEU A 54 25.35 13.69 -8.88
N PRO A 55 26.47 13.46 -9.58
CA PRO A 55 26.53 13.63 -11.02
C PRO A 55 25.59 12.62 -11.70
N LEU A 56 24.60 13.13 -12.43
CA LEU A 56 23.64 12.33 -13.18
C LEU A 56 24.03 12.28 -14.66
N THR A 57 24.18 11.07 -15.17
CA THR A 57 24.31 10.81 -16.61
C THR A 57 22.99 10.24 -17.12
N ASP A 58 22.41 10.87 -18.15
CA ASP A 58 21.17 10.44 -18.79
C ASP A 58 21.44 10.08 -20.25
N TYR A 59 21.11 8.85 -20.64
CA TYR A 59 21.23 8.41 -22.02
C TYR A 59 20.14 7.40 -22.38
N THR A 60 19.89 7.27 -23.67
CA THR A 60 18.89 6.33 -24.21
C THR A 60 19.58 5.29 -25.07
N LEU A 61 19.30 4.01 -24.79
CA LEU A 61 19.80 2.89 -25.56
C LEU A 61 19.13 2.83 -26.94
N ALA A 62 19.73 2.09 -27.88
CA ALA A 62 19.18 1.93 -29.23
C ALA A 62 17.77 1.29 -29.28
N ASN A 63 17.38 0.54 -28.24
CA ASN A 63 16.04 -0.05 -28.09
C ASN A 63 15.02 0.91 -27.45
N GLY A 64 15.41 2.15 -27.10
CA GLY A 64 14.55 3.16 -26.49
C GLY A 64 14.52 3.15 -24.96
N LEU A 65 15.25 2.26 -24.28
CA LEU A 65 15.35 2.30 -22.82
C LEU A 65 16.17 3.52 -22.38
N ARG A 66 15.57 4.38 -21.56
CA ARG A 66 16.27 5.48 -20.88
C ARG A 66 16.98 4.95 -19.66
N VAL A 67 18.25 5.30 -19.51
CA VAL A 67 19.10 4.92 -18.38
C VAL A 67 19.56 6.20 -17.69
N ILE A 68 19.31 6.28 -16.39
CA ILE A 68 19.81 7.35 -15.53
C ILE A 68 20.84 6.73 -14.60
N LEU A 69 22.09 7.17 -14.71
CA LEU A 69 23.21 6.68 -13.92
C LEU A 69 23.67 7.78 -12.96
N ALA A 70 23.70 7.47 -11.67
CA ALA A 70 24.37 8.24 -10.64
C ALA A 70 25.56 7.43 -10.15
N GLU A 71 26.79 7.94 -10.31
CA GLU A 71 28.00 7.26 -9.84
C GLU A 71 28.46 7.87 -8.52
N ASP A 72 28.59 7.02 -7.49
CA ASP A 72 29.16 7.37 -6.19
C ASP A 72 30.09 6.25 -5.72
N HIS A 73 31.32 6.61 -5.36
CA HIS A 73 32.34 5.69 -4.87
C HIS A 73 32.48 5.69 -3.35
N SER A 74 31.56 6.31 -2.62
CA SER A 74 31.57 6.36 -1.15
C SER A 74 31.43 4.96 -0.51
N ALA A 75 30.77 4.02 -1.19
CA ALA A 75 30.61 2.63 -0.77
C ALA A 75 30.63 1.67 -1.98
N PRO A 76 31.17 0.44 -1.83
CA PRO A 76 31.21 -0.56 -2.90
C PRO A 76 29.86 -1.30 -3.04
N VAL A 77 28.78 -0.55 -3.28
CA VAL A 77 27.43 -1.08 -3.46
C VAL A 77 26.80 -0.50 -4.73
N VAL A 78 25.88 -1.23 -5.34
CA VAL A 78 25.14 -0.79 -6.53
C VAL A 78 23.65 -1.07 -6.30
N ALA A 79 22.80 -0.12 -6.69
CA ALA A 79 21.36 -0.32 -6.80
C ALA A 79 20.95 -0.18 -8.26
N VAL A 80 20.04 -1.04 -8.72
CA VAL A 80 19.53 -1.02 -10.09
C VAL A 80 18.01 -1.14 -10.03
N ASP A 81 17.32 -0.08 -10.42
CA ASP A 81 15.87 -0.05 -10.49
C ASP A 81 15.40 -0.02 -11.94
N THR A 82 14.40 -0.84 -12.26
CA THR A 82 13.73 -0.81 -13.57
C THR A 82 12.33 -0.25 -13.42
N TRP A 83 12.06 0.85 -14.12
CA TRP A 83 10.78 1.56 -14.01
C TRP A 83 9.95 1.34 -15.27
N PHE A 84 8.75 0.81 -15.10
CA PHE A 84 7.78 0.68 -16.19
C PHE A 84 6.82 1.86 -16.14
N ARG A 85 6.60 2.52 -17.28
CA ARG A 85 5.62 3.61 -17.41
C ARG A 85 4.21 3.04 -17.60
N VAL A 86 3.73 2.37 -16.56
CA VAL A 86 2.38 1.78 -16.45
C VAL A 86 2.02 1.66 -14.97
N GLY A 87 0.75 1.66 -14.63
CA GLY A 87 0.27 1.35 -13.28
C GLY A 87 -1.23 1.07 -13.23
N GLY A 88 -1.81 1.04 -12.03
CA GLY A 88 -3.25 0.79 -11.86
C GLY A 88 -4.16 1.82 -12.57
N ALA A 89 -3.64 3.01 -12.88
CA ALA A 89 -4.33 4.01 -13.69
C ALA A 89 -4.53 3.59 -15.15
N ASP A 90 -3.68 2.68 -15.64
CA ASP A 90 -3.72 2.12 -16.99
C ASP A 90 -4.46 0.78 -17.05
N ASP A 91 -5.01 0.31 -15.93
CA ASP A 91 -5.76 -0.95 -15.89
C ASP A 91 -7.01 -0.85 -16.79
N PRO A 92 -7.31 -1.90 -17.59
CA PRO A 92 -8.51 -1.90 -18.40
C PRO A 92 -9.78 -1.79 -17.54
N PRO A 93 -10.88 -1.24 -18.10
CA PRO A 93 -12.18 -1.26 -17.43
C PRO A 93 -12.52 -2.67 -16.93
N GLN A 94 -13.04 -2.74 -15.70
CA GLN A 94 -13.41 -3.99 -15.03
C GLN A 94 -12.24 -4.97 -14.77
N ARG A 95 -10.98 -4.51 -14.89
CA ARG A 95 -9.76 -5.29 -14.60
C ARG A 95 -8.79 -4.53 -13.69
N SER A 96 -9.33 -3.80 -12.73
CA SER A 96 -8.54 -3.11 -11.70
C SER A 96 -7.67 -4.10 -10.91
N GLY A 97 -6.43 -3.73 -10.64
CA GLY A 97 -5.44 -4.54 -9.94
C GLY A 97 -4.54 -5.35 -10.88
N PHE A 98 -4.66 -5.20 -12.19
CA PHE A 98 -3.85 -5.97 -13.15
C PHE A 98 -2.38 -5.57 -13.08
N ALA A 99 -2.05 -4.28 -13.01
CA ALA A 99 -0.68 -3.83 -12.81
C ALA A 99 -0.02 -4.47 -11.58
N HIS A 100 -0.72 -4.46 -10.43
CA HIS A 100 -0.24 -5.06 -9.19
C HIS A 100 -0.18 -6.61 -9.26
N LEU A 101 -1.14 -7.25 -9.93
CA LEU A 101 -1.06 -8.69 -10.18
C LEU A 101 0.19 -9.05 -10.99
N PHE A 102 0.50 -8.30 -12.06
CA PHE A 102 1.68 -8.55 -12.88
C PHE A 102 2.99 -8.31 -12.11
N GLU A 103 3.02 -7.33 -11.21
CA GLU A 103 4.13 -7.13 -10.28
C GLU A 103 4.39 -8.39 -9.44
N HIS A 104 3.35 -9.00 -8.85
CA HIS A 104 3.50 -10.28 -8.14
C HIS A 104 3.98 -11.40 -9.06
N MET A 105 3.42 -11.51 -10.27
CA MET A 105 3.79 -12.56 -11.22
C MET A 105 5.24 -12.45 -11.72
N MET A 106 5.87 -11.27 -11.62
CA MET A 106 7.28 -11.07 -11.97
C MET A 106 8.21 -12.01 -11.19
N PHE A 107 7.84 -12.39 -9.97
CA PHE A 107 8.64 -13.25 -9.10
C PHE A 107 8.27 -14.73 -9.18
N GLU A 108 7.21 -15.08 -9.92
CA GLU A 108 6.73 -16.47 -10.03
C GLU A 108 7.51 -17.29 -11.07
N GLY A 109 8.56 -16.73 -11.68
CA GLY A 109 9.48 -17.40 -12.60
C GLY A 109 9.37 -16.90 -14.05
N SER A 110 10.30 -17.38 -14.88
CA SER A 110 10.43 -17.05 -16.30
C SER A 110 10.86 -18.27 -17.11
N ALA A 111 10.98 -18.11 -18.43
CA ALA A 111 11.51 -19.16 -19.31
C ALA A 111 12.94 -19.60 -18.96
N HIS A 112 13.72 -18.76 -18.26
CA HIS A 112 15.13 -19.01 -17.95
C HIS A 112 15.41 -19.17 -16.44
N VAL A 113 14.50 -18.76 -15.58
CA VAL A 113 14.65 -18.79 -14.12
C VAL A 113 13.39 -19.39 -13.52
N ALA A 114 13.49 -20.54 -12.86
CA ALA A 114 12.32 -21.19 -12.26
C ALA A 114 11.79 -20.39 -11.05
N ASN A 115 10.53 -20.66 -10.69
CA ASN A 115 9.89 -20.10 -9.50
C ASN A 115 10.76 -20.23 -8.25
N GLY A 116 10.89 -19.13 -7.49
CA GLY A 116 11.71 -19.06 -6.26
C GLY A 116 13.22 -19.25 -6.46
N GLN A 117 13.72 -19.33 -7.70
CA GLN A 117 15.16 -19.34 -7.98
C GLN A 117 15.74 -17.93 -8.01
N TRP A 118 14.94 -16.92 -8.39
CA TRP A 118 15.39 -15.54 -8.45
C TRP A 118 15.93 -15.05 -7.10
N ASP A 119 15.14 -15.21 -6.03
CA ASP A 119 15.55 -14.77 -4.69
C ASP A 119 16.78 -15.55 -4.19
N LYS A 120 16.84 -16.87 -4.44
CA LYS A 120 18.01 -17.68 -4.08
C LYS A 120 19.30 -17.22 -4.75
N LEU A 121 19.22 -16.79 -6.01
CA LEU A 121 20.38 -16.28 -6.75
C LEU A 121 20.86 -14.96 -6.16
N LEU A 122 19.94 -14.07 -5.78
CA LEU A 122 20.28 -12.80 -5.12
C LEU A 122 20.87 -13.02 -3.73
N GLU A 123 20.22 -13.84 -2.90
CA GLU A 123 20.70 -14.15 -1.56
C GLU A 123 22.09 -14.80 -1.57
N ALA A 124 22.36 -15.70 -2.53
CA ALA A 124 23.66 -16.37 -2.66
C ALA A 124 24.83 -15.41 -2.90
N ILE A 125 24.56 -14.21 -3.43
CA ILE A 125 25.56 -13.15 -3.65
C ILE A 125 25.44 -11.98 -2.66
N GLY A 126 24.55 -12.09 -1.66
CA GLY A 126 24.30 -11.04 -0.67
C GLY A 126 23.51 -9.84 -1.20
N ALA A 127 22.76 -10.02 -2.29
CA ALA A 127 21.86 -9.03 -2.86
C ALA A 127 20.41 -9.24 -2.41
N SER A 128 19.56 -8.24 -2.61
CA SER A 128 18.12 -8.28 -2.35
C SER A 128 17.34 -7.55 -3.45
N ASN A 129 16.05 -7.84 -3.57
CA ASN A 129 15.07 -7.14 -4.40
C ASN A 129 13.99 -6.47 -3.54
#